data_AF-A0A0F5PA35-F1
#
_entry.id   AF-A0A0F5PA35-F1
#
_cell.length_a   1.000
_cell.length_b   1.000
_cell.length_c   1.000
_cell.angle_alpha   90.00
_cell.angle_beta   90.00
_cell.angle_gamma   90.00
#
_symmetry.space_group_name_H-M   'P 1'
#
loop_
_entity.id
_entity.type
_entity.pdbx_description
1 polymer ?
#
loop_
_entity_poly.entity_id
_entity_poly.type
_entity_poly.pdbx_seq_one_letter_code
_entity_poly.pdbx_strand_id
1 'polypeptide(L)'
;MSRHELKPRPDQPSIIRAVIGWDRPLQTFFAQVFTPTEAEAEEGEATIWFGTEPGELATPEAAIAIVAPYAIIPDDLSDRLQAEMQATVGIKDGEHQQAAKRRIFGSIH
;
A
#
# COMPACT_ATOMS: atom_id res chain seq x y z
N MET A 1 8.49 -5.83 3.94
CA MET A 1 7.53 -4.91 3.32
C MET A 1 8.14 -4.47 2.01
N SER A 2 7.37 -4.53 0.93
CA SER A 2 7.76 -3.94 -0.36
C SER A 2 6.91 -2.69 -0.62
N ARG A 3 7.45 -1.76 -1.41
CA ARG A 3 6.73 -0.56 -1.85
C ARG A 3 7.19 -0.14 -3.24
N HIS A 4 6.26 0.30 -4.06
CA HIS A 4 6.48 0.83 -5.40
C HIS A 4 5.79 2.19 -5.48
N GLU A 5 6.54 3.19 -5.93
CA GLU A 5 5.98 4.49 -6.26
C GLU A 5 5.55 4.51 -7.71
N LEU A 6 4.34 5.00 -7.96
CA LEU A 6 3.73 5.10 -9.26
C LEU A 6 3.59 6.56 -9.66
N LYS A 7 3.89 6.84 -10.92
CA LYS A 7 3.72 8.17 -11.49
C LYS A 7 2.24 8.51 -11.58
N PRO A 8 1.81 9.72 -11.15
CA PRO A 8 0.46 10.19 -11.37
C PRO A 8 0.09 10.19 -12.86
N ARG A 9 -1.20 10.05 -13.14
CA ARG A 9 -1.68 10.21 -14.51
C ARG A 9 -1.66 11.69 -14.92
N PRO A 10 -1.40 12.02 -16.20
CA PRO A 10 -1.40 13.41 -16.67
C PRO A 10 -2.75 14.13 -16.56
N ASP A 11 -3.86 13.39 -16.49
CA ASP A 11 -5.23 13.88 -16.34
C ASP A 11 -5.64 14.12 -14.87
N GLN A 12 -4.73 13.87 -13.91
CA GLN A 12 -4.94 14.01 -12.47
C GLN A 12 -3.96 15.01 -11.85
N PRO A 13 -4.09 16.33 -12.12
CA PRO A 13 -3.12 17.34 -11.70
C PRO A 13 -3.04 17.57 -10.19
N SER A 14 -4.05 17.11 -9.44
CA SER A 14 -4.09 17.18 -7.97
C SER A 14 -3.40 15.98 -7.30
N ILE A 15 -2.85 15.03 -8.06
CA ILE A 15 -2.13 13.87 -7.50
C ILE A 15 -0.64 14.05 -7.75
N ILE A 16 0.16 13.96 -6.70
CA ILE A 16 1.63 14.12 -6.78
C ILE A 16 2.38 12.80 -6.81
N ARG A 17 1.84 11.74 -6.17
CA ARG A 17 2.33 10.36 -6.28
C ARG A 17 1.27 9.37 -5.78
N ALA A 18 1.38 8.12 -6.23
CA ALA A 18 0.71 6.99 -5.59
C ALA A 18 1.74 5.96 -5.15
N VAL A 19 1.46 5.24 -4.07
CA VAL A 19 2.33 4.20 -3.53
C VAL A 19 1.51 2.94 -3.35
N ILE A 20 2.05 1.80 -3.76
CA ILE A 20 1.44 0.48 -3.62
C ILE A 20 2.47 -0.53 -3.13
N GLY A 21 2.07 -1.54 -2.37
CA GLY A 21 3.01 -2.55 -1.91
C GLY A 21 2.40 -3.68 -1.10
N TRP A 22 3.27 -4.52 -0.56
CA TRP A 22 2.92 -5.63 0.34
C TRP A 22 3.43 -5.37 1.76
N ASP A 23 2.51 -5.36 2.72
CA ASP A 23 2.80 -5.33 4.14
C ASP A 23 2.78 -6.76 4.69
N ARG A 24 3.97 -7.30 4.94
CA ARG A 24 4.15 -8.66 5.47
C ARG A 24 3.63 -8.80 6.91
N PRO A 25 3.92 -7.90 7.87
CA PRO A 25 3.28 -7.91 9.18
C PRO A 25 1.74 -7.93 9.12
N LEU A 26 1.10 -7.08 8.33
CA LEU A 26 -0.35 -7.06 8.22
C LEU A 26 -0.90 -8.16 7.29
N GLN A 27 -0.03 -8.83 6.54
CA GLN A 27 -0.42 -9.78 5.50
C GLN A 27 -1.47 -9.20 4.56
N THR A 28 -1.28 -7.93 4.18
CA THR A 28 -2.18 -7.19 3.29
C THR A 28 -1.36 -6.43 2.25
N PHE A 29 -1.92 -6.30 1.05
CA PHE A 29 -1.47 -5.25 0.15
C PHE A 29 -1.93 -3.89 0.69
N PHE A 30 -1.27 -2.82 0.29
CA PHE A 30 -1.66 -1.46 0.65
C PHE A 30 -1.58 -0.53 -0.55
N ALA A 31 -2.38 0.53 -0.52
CA ALA A 31 -2.46 1.54 -1.57
C ALA A 31 -2.60 2.92 -0.92
N GLN A 32 -1.78 3.86 -1.35
CA GLN A 32 -1.78 5.25 -0.89
C GLN A 32 -1.77 6.19 -2.09
N VAL A 33 -2.56 7.26 -2.04
CA VAL A 33 -2.56 8.34 -3.03
C VAL A 33 -2.31 9.65 -2.32
N PHE A 34 -1.33 10.41 -2.80
CA PHE A 34 -0.91 11.66 -2.19
C PHE A 34 -1.39 12.85 -3.02
N THR A 35 -2.01 13.80 -2.33
CA THR A 35 -2.45 15.08 -2.88
C THR A 35 -1.69 16.22 -2.21
N PRO A 36 -1.32 17.29 -2.94
CA PRO A 36 -0.60 18.41 -2.38
C PRO A 36 -1.47 19.14 -1.34
N THR A 37 -0.84 19.68 -0.31
CA THR A 37 -1.49 20.57 0.68
C THR A 37 -0.87 21.96 0.62
N GLU A 38 -1.51 22.96 1.23
CA GLU A 38 -0.96 24.32 1.30
C GLU A 38 0.39 24.36 2.05
N ALA A 39 0.57 23.50 3.05
CA ALA A 39 1.78 23.43 3.85
C ALA A 39 2.88 22.56 3.19
N GLU A 40 2.48 21.51 2.47
CA GLU A 40 3.37 20.49 1.91
C GLU A 40 2.97 20.20 0.46
N ALA A 41 3.24 21.15 -0.44
CA ALA A 41 2.85 21.02 -1.85
C ALA A 41 3.61 19.90 -2.59
N GLU A 42 4.85 19.61 -2.20
CA GLU A 42 5.68 18.58 -2.83
C GLU A 42 5.56 17.20 -2.16
N GLU A 43 5.37 17.16 -0.84
CA GLU A 43 5.22 15.91 -0.09
C GLU A 43 3.78 15.40 -0.07
N GLY A 44 2.82 16.32 0.09
CA GLY A 44 1.39 16.07 0.15
C GLY A 44 0.95 15.13 1.28
N GLU A 45 -0.36 14.99 1.39
CA GLU A 45 -1.00 14.10 2.37
C GLU A 45 -1.58 12.87 1.68
N ALA A 46 -1.52 11.71 2.35
CA ALA A 46 -2.16 10.48 1.91
C ALA A 46 -3.69 10.58 2.08
N THR A 47 -4.35 11.24 1.13
CA THR A 47 -5.81 11.41 1.15
C THR A 47 -6.58 10.14 0.84
N ILE A 48 -5.91 9.15 0.24
CA ILE A 48 -6.42 7.79 0.11
C ILE A 48 -5.39 6.86 0.73
N TRP A 49 -5.83 6.01 1.66
CA TRP A 49 -5.01 4.97 2.26
C TRP A 49 -5.85 3.74 2.60
N PHE A 50 -5.51 2.62 1.97
CA PHE A 50 -6.05 1.28 2.24
C PHE A 50 -4.92 0.29 2.56
N GLY A 51 -5.26 -0.81 3.21
CA GLY A 51 -4.29 -1.82 3.68
C GLY A 51 -3.64 -1.42 5.01
N THR A 52 -4.43 -0.81 5.89
CA THR A 52 -4.02 -0.47 7.26
C THR A 52 -4.42 -1.56 8.26
N GLU A 53 -5.35 -2.44 7.88
CA GLU A 53 -5.80 -3.55 8.70
C GLU A 53 -5.23 -4.90 8.23
N PRO A 54 -5.08 -5.89 9.14
CA PRO A 54 -4.62 -7.21 8.77
C PRO A 54 -5.53 -7.87 7.71
N GLY A 55 -4.95 -8.27 6.58
CA GLY A 55 -5.67 -8.96 5.49
C GLY A 55 -6.71 -8.13 4.73
N GLU A 56 -6.72 -6.80 4.88
CA GLU A 56 -7.71 -5.89 4.27
C GLU A 56 -7.77 -6.02 2.74
N LEU A 57 -6.61 -6.04 2.09
CA LEU A 57 -6.44 -6.24 0.65
C LEU A 57 -5.68 -7.55 0.42
N ALA A 58 -6.40 -8.58 0.01
CA ALA A 58 -5.86 -9.93 -0.15
C ALA A 58 -5.18 -10.20 -1.50
N THR A 59 -5.39 -9.34 -2.51
CA THR A 59 -4.84 -9.53 -3.86
C THR A 59 -4.15 -8.28 -4.39
N PRO A 60 -3.12 -8.43 -5.25
CA PRO A 60 -2.52 -7.30 -5.95
C PRO A 60 -3.55 -6.48 -6.73
N GLU A 61 -4.51 -7.15 -7.38
CA GLU A 61 -5.55 -6.50 -8.21
C GLU A 61 -6.43 -5.56 -7.39
N ALA A 62 -6.75 -5.93 -6.15
CA ALA A 62 -7.55 -5.09 -5.26
C ALA A 62 -6.80 -3.79 -4.91
N ALA A 63 -5.50 -3.88 -4.62
CA ALA A 63 -4.67 -2.70 -4.38
C ALA A 63 -4.46 -1.87 -5.65
N ILE A 64 -4.26 -2.51 -6.81
CA ILE A 64 -4.11 -1.83 -8.10
C ILE A 64 -5.39 -1.07 -8.46
N ALA A 65 -6.57 -1.65 -8.25
CA ALA A 65 -7.84 -1.02 -8.55
C ALA A 65 -8.03 0.32 -7.81
N ILE A 66 -7.44 0.46 -6.61
CA ILE A 66 -7.48 1.70 -5.82
C ILE A 66 -6.60 2.80 -6.44
N VAL A 67 -5.41 2.46 -6.93
CA VAL A 67 -4.45 3.43 -7.49
C VAL A 67 -4.62 3.68 -9.00
N ALA A 68 -5.25 2.76 -9.72
CA ALA A 68 -5.45 2.84 -11.18
C ALA A 68 -6.15 4.11 -11.69
N PRO A 69 -7.13 4.70 -10.97
CA PRO A 69 -7.73 5.98 -11.37
C PRO A 69 -6.77 7.17 -11.29
N TYR A 70 -5.66 7.05 -10.54
CA TYR A 70 -4.78 8.15 -10.15
C TYR A 70 -3.38 8.05 -10.71
N ALA A 71 -2.90 6.83 -10.99
CA ALA A 71 -1.53 6.57 -11.40
C ALA A 71 -1.42 5.71 -12.66
N ILE A 72 -0.28 5.82 -13.32
CA ILE A 72 0.11 4.96 -14.45
C ILE A 72 0.51 3.61 -13.87
N ILE A 73 -0.20 2.55 -14.28
CA ILE A 73 0.03 1.19 -13.81
C ILE A 73 0.97 0.47 -14.79
N PRO A 74 2.17 0.05 -14.36
CA PRO A 74 3.01 -0.84 -15.16
C PRO A 74 2.33 -2.18 -15.38
N ASP A 75 2.45 -2.74 -16.59
CA ASP A 75 1.81 -4.01 -16.97
C ASP A 75 2.29 -5.19 -16.11
N ASP A 76 3.52 -5.13 -15.59
CA ASP A 76 4.16 -6.15 -14.74
C ASP A 76 3.89 -5.97 -13.23
N LEU A 77 3.15 -4.94 -12.83
CA LEU A 77 3.01 -4.57 -11.43
C LEU A 77 2.30 -5.67 -10.61
N SER A 78 1.25 -6.29 -11.16
CA SER A 78 0.52 -7.35 -10.45
C SER A 78 1.44 -8.55 -10.17
N ASP A 79 2.14 -9.03 -11.20
CA ASP A 79 3.06 -10.17 -11.09
C ASP A 79 4.18 -9.90 -10.08
N ARG A 80 4.71 -8.67 -10.05
CA ARG A 80 5.72 -8.25 -9.07
C ARG A 80 5.20 -8.27 -7.65
N LEU A 81 4.03 -7.68 -7.40
CA LEU A 81 3.40 -7.65 -6.07
C LEU A 81 3.08 -9.07 -5.59
N GLN A 82 2.59 -9.92 -6.49
CA GLN A 82 2.33 -11.33 -6.19
C GLN A 82 3.63 -12.07 -5.82
N ALA A 83 4.71 -11.88 -6.58
CA ALA A 83 6.01 -12.50 -6.29
C ALA A 83 6.59 -12.02 -4.96
N GLU A 84 6.43 -10.74 -4.62
CA GLU A 84 6.86 -10.17 -3.34
C GLU A 84 6.10 -10.75 -2.16
N MET A 85 4.78 -10.92 -2.29
CA MET A 85 3.96 -11.59 -1.29
C MET A 85 4.41 -13.05 -1.12
N GLN A 86 4.56 -13.79 -2.22
CA GLN A 86 5.00 -15.20 -2.24
C GLN A 86 6.39 -15.37 -1.61
N ALA A 87 7.32 -14.47 -1.87
CA ALA A 87 8.67 -14.49 -1.30
C ALA A 87 8.67 -14.37 0.23
N THR A 88 7.57 -13.90 0.83
CA THR A 88 7.41 -13.82 2.28
C THR A 88 6.68 -15.01 2.92
N VAL A 89 6.09 -15.89 2.10
CA VAL A 89 5.42 -17.11 2.57
C VAL A 89 6.48 -18.07 3.14
N GLY A 90 6.32 -18.44 4.42
CA GLY A 90 7.25 -19.33 5.12
C GLY A 90 8.36 -18.63 5.92
N ILE A 91 8.46 -17.29 5.85
CA ILE A 91 9.29 -16.51 6.78
C ILE A 91 8.54 -16.47 8.13
N LYS A 92 8.93 -17.34 9.08
CA LYS A 92 8.39 -17.32 10.45
C LYS A 92 8.58 -15.93 11.05
N ASP A 93 7.47 -15.25 11.33
CA ASP A 93 7.47 -14.06 12.16
C ASP A 93 8.02 -14.42 13.55
N GLY A 94 9.13 -13.79 13.93
CA GLY A 94 9.64 -13.90 15.29
C GLY A 94 8.58 -13.42 16.30
N GLU A 95 8.48 -14.10 17.44
CA GLU A 95 7.41 -13.93 18.45
C GLU A 95 7.19 -12.48 18.92
N HIS A 96 8.19 -11.61 18.77
CA HIS A 96 8.13 -10.20 19.14
C HIS A 96 7.23 -9.33 18.24
N GLN A 97 6.89 -9.77 17.02
CA GLN A 97 6.10 -8.96 16.09
C GLN A 97 4.58 -9.07 16.33
N GLN A 98 4.09 -10.16 16.94
CA GLN A 98 2.66 -10.33 17.25
C GLN A 98 2.19 -9.41 18.40
N ALA A 99 3.08 -9.10 19.35
CA ALA A 99 2.78 -8.23 20.48
C ALA A 99 2.71 -6.74 20.10
N ALA A 100 3.47 -6.30 19.10
CA ALA A 100 3.42 -4.93 18.58
C ALA A 100 2.10 -4.65 17.84
N LYS A 101 1.58 -5.64 17.10
CA LYS A 101 0.31 -5.54 16.35
C LYS A 101 -0.90 -5.23 17.25
N ARG A 102 -0.99 -5.83 18.45
CA ARG A 102 -2.07 -5.54 19.42
C ARG A 102 -2.00 -4.15 20.06
N ARG A 103 -0.83 -3.52 20.09
CA ARG A 103 -0.64 -2.20 20.71
C ARG A 103 -0.81 -1.04 19.75
N ILE A 104 -0.59 -1.26 18.45
CA ILE A 104 -0.66 -0.22 17.42
C ILE A 104 -2.03 -0.20 16.72
N PHE A 105 -2.64 -1.37 16.47
CA PHE A 105 -3.92 -1.51 15.76
C PHE A 105 -5.06 -1.91 16.70
N GLY A 106 -5.21 -1.19 17.82
CA GLY A 106 -6.10 -1.52 18.94
C GLY A 106 -7.49 -2.04 18.52
N SER A 107 -7.94 -3.08 19.24
CA SER A 107 -9.25 -3.77 19.19
C SER A 107 -10.31 -3.16 18.29
N ILE A 108 -10.59 -3.83 17.18
CA ILE A 108 -11.87 -3.72 16.48
C ILE A 108 -12.79 -4.79 17.10
N HIS A 109 -13.88 -4.34 17.71
CA HIS A 109 -14.89 -5.17 18.40
C HIS A 109 -15.71 -6.02 17.43
#